data_AF-A0A1V9YB83-F1
#
_entry.id   AF-A0A1V9YB83-F1
#
_cell.length_a   1.000
_cell.length_b   1.000
_cell.length_c   1.000
_cell.angle_alpha   90.00
_cell.angle_beta   90.00
_cell.angle_gamma   90.00
#
_symmetry.space_group_name_H-M   'P 1'
#
loop_
_entity.id
_entity.type
_entity.pdbx_description
1 polymer ?
#
loop_
_entity_poly.entity_id
_entity_poly.type
_entity_poly.pdbx_seq_one_letter_code
_entity_poly.pdbx_strand_id
1 'polypeptide(L)'
;MQACVRRVVALPSVRGVRFGGSLNKNKHIENWNGIRENCDREFVFNGANMGKFLLGTFGPFTALYFLIKDEQIKRDELEGKPHDPHRYL
;
A
#
# COMPACT_ATOMS: atom_id res chain seq x y z
N MET A 1 -3.64 45.01 50.52
CA MET A 1 -4.16 43.76 49.94
C MET A 1 -3.40 43.48 48.65
N GLN A 2 -2.55 42.44 48.60
CA GLN A 2 -1.87 42.00 47.37
C GLN A 2 -2.33 40.58 47.07
N ALA A 3 -2.88 40.38 45.88
CA ALA A 3 -3.37 39.09 45.42
C ALA A 3 -2.19 38.18 45.03
N CYS A 4 -2.10 37.01 45.67
CA CYS A 4 -1.16 35.96 45.30
C CYS A 4 -1.67 35.25 44.04
N VAL A 5 -1.03 35.51 42.89
CA VAL A 5 -1.34 34.83 41.63
C VAL A 5 -0.71 33.44 41.67
N ARG A 6 -1.56 32.42 41.82
CA ARG A 6 -1.17 31.01 41.79
C ARG A 6 -0.80 30.61 40.36
N ARG A 7 0.51 30.46 40.07
CA ARG A 7 0.97 29.84 38.82
C ARG A 7 0.56 28.37 38.84
N VAL A 8 -0.42 28.01 38.02
CA VAL A 8 -0.66 26.61 37.66
C VAL A 8 0.52 26.19 36.78
N VAL A 9 1.47 25.47 37.37
CA VAL A 9 2.48 24.75 36.61
C VAL A 9 1.74 23.67 35.83
N ALA A 10 1.67 23.82 34.50
CA ALA A 10 1.23 22.74 33.65
C ALA A 10 2.17 21.55 33.89
N LEU A 11 1.66 20.50 34.53
CA LEU A 11 2.36 19.22 34.61
C LEU A 11 2.70 18.79 33.18
N PRO A 12 3.98 18.53 32.87
CA PRO A 12 4.31 18.00 31.55
C PRO A 12 3.56 16.68 31.38
N SER A 13 2.74 16.64 30.33
CA SER A 13 2.05 15.46 29.84
C SER A 13 2.99 14.25 29.84
N VAL A 14 2.61 13.20 30.56
CA VAL A 14 3.31 11.90 30.65
C VAL A 14 3.14 11.08 29.35
N ARG A 15 3.05 11.74 28.19
CA ARG A 15 3.02 11.09 26.86
C ARG A 15 4.06 11.71 25.96
N GLY A 16 5.29 11.30 26.22
CA GLY A 16 6.43 11.73 25.43
C GLY A 16 7.74 11.29 26.03
N VAL A 17 7.79 10.08 26.63
CA VAL A 17 9.07 9.41 26.85
C VAL A 17 9.61 9.07 25.47
N ARG A 18 10.25 10.04 24.81
CA ARG A 18 11.19 9.76 23.76
C ARG A 18 12.28 8.97 24.46
N PHE A 19 12.32 7.67 24.25
CA PHE A 19 13.46 6.84 24.61
C PHE A 19 14.66 7.34 23.81
N GLY A 20 15.25 8.44 24.27
CA GLY A 20 16.43 9.10 23.72
C GLY A 20 17.68 8.37 24.15
N GLY A 21 17.75 7.07 23.86
CA GLY A 21 19.05 6.47 23.60
C GLY A 21 19.60 7.13 22.34
N SER A 22 20.92 7.25 22.22
CA SER A 22 21.57 7.62 20.96
C SER A 22 21.21 6.56 19.92
N LEU A 23 20.08 6.76 19.22
CA LEU A 23 19.78 6.09 17.96
C LEU A 23 20.88 6.54 17.02
N ASN A 24 21.92 5.72 16.93
CA ASN A 24 22.99 5.93 15.99
C ASN A 24 22.33 5.90 14.62
N LYS A 25 22.22 7.08 13.99
CA LYS A 25 21.44 7.25 12.76
C LYS A 25 22.03 6.34 11.71
N ASN A 26 21.29 5.29 11.36
CA ASN A 26 21.72 4.43 10.27
C ASN A 26 21.42 5.17 8.97
N LYS A 27 22.48 5.70 8.35
CA LYS A 27 22.41 6.44 7.08
C LYS A 27 21.66 5.67 5.99
N HIS A 28 21.76 4.34 5.98
CA HIS A 28 21.05 3.51 5.01
C HIS A 28 19.53 3.54 5.22
N ILE A 29 19.08 3.56 6.48
CA ILE A 29 17.65 3.62 6.82
C ILE A 29 17.10 5.02 6.51
N GLU A 30 17.83 6.08 6.84
CA GLU A 30 17.43 7.46 6.53
C GLU A 30 17.34 7.68 5.01
N ASN A 31 18.33 7.19 4.24
CA ASN A 31 18.29 7.27 2.79
C ASN A 31 17.14 6.45 2.18
N TRP A 32 16.92 5.21 2.65
CA TRP A 32 15.83 4.37 2.16
C TRP A 32 14.46 5.01 2.41
N ASN A 33 14.25 5.56 3.62
CA ASN A 33 13.01 6.26 3.95
C ASN A 33 12.84 7.51 3.08
N GLY A 34 13.89 8.28 2.86
CA GLY A 34 13.85 9.46 1.99
C GLY A 34 13.51 9.12 0.53
N ILE A 35 14.07 8.03 -0.01
CA ILE A 35 13.73 7.55 -1.36
C ILE A 35 12.24 7.17 -1.42
N ARG A 36 11.73 6.48 -0.40
CA ARG A 36 10.33 6.03 -0.37
C ARG A 36 9.34 7.17 -0.25
N GLU A 37 9.67 8.18 0.54
CA GLU A 37 8.86 9.40 0.70
C GLU A 37 8.85 10.26 -0.57
N ASN A 38 9.93 10.25 -1.36
CA ASN A 38 10.04 11.01 -2.60
C ASN A 38 9.65 10.22 -3.86
N CYS A 39 9.22 8.96 -3.73
CA CYS A 39 8.90 8.11 -4.87
C CYS A 39 7.90 8.76 -5.85
N ASP A 40 6.89 9.45 -5.35
CA ASP A 40 5.89 10.12 -6.21
C ASP A 40 6.46 11.34 -6.95
N ARG A 41 7.43 12.03 -6.34
CA ARG A 41 8.08 13.20 -6.94
C ARG A 41 9.10 12.80 -8.00
N GLU A 42 9.82 11.71 -7.76
CA GLU A 42 10.84 11.19 -8.67
C GLU A 42 10.25 10.23 -9.73
N PHE A 43 8.94 9.97 -9.68
CA PHE A 43 8.28 9.10 -10.63
C PHE A 43 8.24 9.72 -12.03
N VAL A 44 8.87 9.04 -12.99
CA VAL A 44 8.83 9.39 -14.40
C VAL A 44 8.01 8.36 -15.16
N PHE A 45 6.97 8.81 -15.85
CA PHE A 45 6.21 7.99 -16.80
C PHE A 45 7.06 7.70 -18.04
N ASN A 46 7.89 6.65 -17.96
CA ASN A 46 8.60 6.09 -19.10
C ASN A 46 7.99 4.74 -19.49
N GLY A 47 8.33 4.24 -20.68
CA GLY A 47 7.79 2.97 -21.17
C GLY A 47 8.07 1.78 -20.26
N ALA A 48 9.22 1.75 -19.57
CA ALA A 48 9.57 0.67 -18.65
C ALA A 48 8.69 0.67 -17.38
N ASN A 49 8.45 1.84 -16.78
CA ASN A 49 7.60 2.01 -15.60
C ASN A 49 6.13 1.76 -15.95
N MET A 50 5.69 2.23 -17.13
CA MET A 50 4.35 1.93 -17.64
C MET A 50 4.17 0.42 -17.87
N GLY A 51 5.15 -0.25 -18.47
CA GLY A 51 5.12 -1.70 -18.67
C GLY A 51 5.01 -2.47 -17.36
N LYS A 52 5.77 -2.06 -16.32
CA LYS A 52 5.67 -2.65 -14.97
C LYS A 52 4.32 -2.40 -14.33
N PHE A 53 3.77 -1.19 -14.45
CA PHE A 53 2.45 -0.85 -13.94
C PHE A 53 1.38 -1.71 -14.62
N LEU A 54 1.34 -1.74 -15.96
CA LEU A 54 0.37 -2.52 -16.70
C LEU A 54 0.50 -4.02 -16.42
N LEU A 55 1.72 -4.57 -16.40
CA LEU A 55 1.91 -5.99 -16.13
C LEU A 55 1.55 -6.36 -14.67
N GLY A 56 1.90 -5.49 -13.70
CA GLY A 56 1.55 -5.70 -12.31
C GLY A 56 0.05 -5.55 -12.03
N THR A 57 -0.64 -4.66 -12.76
CA THR A 57 -2.07 -4.41 -12.59
C THR A 57 -2.93 -5.35 -13.42
N PHE A 58 -2.57 -5.69 -14.65
CA PHE A 58 -3.39 -6.56 -15.50
C PHE A 58 -2.99 -8.04 -15.38
N GLY A 59 -1.70 -8.34 -15.28
CA GLY A 59 -1.18 -9.72 -15.24
C GLY A 59 -1.91 -10.64 -14.24
N PRO A 60 -1.99 -10.31 -12.94
CA PRO A 60 -2.64 -11.19 -11.97
C PRO A 60 -4.15 -11.34 -12.21
N PHE A 61 -4.84 -10.29 -12.64
CA PHE A 61 -6.28 -10.35 -12.91
C PHE A 61 -6.59 -11.14 -14.18
N THR A 62 -5.76 -11.00 -15.22
CA THR A 62 -5.86 -11.81 -16.43
C THR A 62 -5.63 -13.29 -16.11
N ALA A 63 -4.61 -13.62 -15.30
CA ALA A 63 -4.36 -14.99 -14.88
C ALA A 63 -5.54 -15.57 -14.08
N LEU A 64 -6.05 -14.82 -13.10
CA LEU A 64 -7.22 -15.23 -12.31
C LEU A 64 -8.47 -15.43 -13.19
N TYR A 65 -8.72 -14.52 -14.13
CA TYR A 65 -9.85 -14.63 -15.05
C TYR A 65 -9.82 -15.95 -15.83
N PHE A 66 -8.67 -16.32 -16.40
CA PHE A 66 -8.56 -17.59 -17.13
C PHE A 66 -8.75 -18.81 -16.24
N LEU A 67 -8.18 -18.81 -15.03
CA LEU A 67 -8.38 -19.91 -14.07
C LEU A 67 -9.85 -20.08 -13.69
N ILE A 68 -10.54 -18.98 -13.37
CA ILE A 68 -11.96 -19.01 -12.98
C ILE A 68 -12.83 -19.41 -14.17
N LYS A 69 -12.55 -18.86 -15.36
CA LYS A 69 -13.27 -19.18 -16.59
C LYS A 69 -13.19 -20.67 -16.91
N ASP A 70 -12.01 -21.27 -16.83
CA ASP A 70 -11.81 -22.70 -17.11
C ASP A 70 -12.56 -23.59 -16.11
N GLU A 71 -12.60 -23.21 -14.83
CA GLU A 71 -13.40 -23.91 -13.81
C GLU A 71 -14.91 -23.78 -14.08
N GLN A 72 -15.36 -22.59 -14.47
CA GLN A 72 -16.77 -22.34 -14.79
C GLN A 72 -17.23 -23.12 -16.03
N ILE A 73 -16.42 -23.18 -17.08
CA ILE A 73 -16.71 -23.98 -18.28
C ILE A 73 -16.91 -25.45 -17.90
N LYS A 74 -15.99 -26.03 -17.11
CA LYS A 74 -16.10 -27.42 -16.65
C LYS A 74 -17.36 -27.66 -15.82
N ARG A 75 -17.78 -26.69 -14.98
CA ARG A 75 -19.02 -26.82 -14.21
C ARG A 75 -20.26 -26.71 -15.09
N ASP A 76 -20.25 -25.82 -16.07
CA ASP A 76 -21.37 -25.66 -17.00
C ASP A 76 -21.56 -26.89 -17.89
N GLU A 77 -20.47 -27.55 -18.28
CA GLU A 77 -20.50 -28.87 -18.96
C GLU A 77 -21.15 -29.94 -18.07
N LEU A 78 -20.82 -29.98 -16.78
CA LEU A 78 -21.42 -30.91 -15.82
C LEU A 78 -22.89 -30.61 -15.52
N GLU A 79 -23.29 -29.34 -15.54
CA GLU A 79 -24.66 -28.88 -15.32
C GLU A 79 -25.53 -28.97 -16.59
N GLY A 80 -24.95 -29.34 -17.74
CA GLY A 80 -25.66 -29.50 -19.01
C GLY A 80 -26.15 -28.18 -19.62
N LYS A 81 -25.49 -27.07 -19.31
CA LYS A 81 -25.89 -25.75 -19.83
C LYS A 81 -25.54 -25.62 -21.32
N PRO A 82 -26.36 -24.88 -22.10
CA PRO A 82 -26.05 -24.63 -23.51
C PRO A 82 -24.73 -23.88 -23.65
N HIS A 83 -23.92 -24.28 -24.62
CA HIS A 83 -22.64 -23.63 -24.92
C HIS A 83 -22.90 -22.22 -25.48
N ASP A 84 -22.49 -21.21 -24.73
CA ASP A 84 -22.52 -19.81 -25.16
C ASP A 84 -21.08 -19.27 -25.16
N PRO A 85 -20.52 -18.93 -26.34
CA PRO A 85 -19.15 -18.45 -26.46
C PRO A 85 -18.93 -17.07 -25.81
N HIS A 86 -20.01 -16.31 -25.53
CA HIS A 86 -19.94 -14.98 -24.92
C HIS A 86 -20.22 -14.96 -23.43
N ARG A 87 -20.51 -16.10 -22.82
CA ARG A 87 -20.94 -16.17 -21.41
C ARG A 87 -19.94 -15.60 -20.41
N TYR A 88 -18.66 -15.66 -20.74
CA TYR A 88 -17.57 -15.25 -19.86
C TYR A 88 -16.73 -14.11 -20.45
N LEU A 89 -17.10 -13.55 -21.61
CA LEU A 89 -16.47 -12.37 -22.21
C LEU A 89 -17.01 -11.09 -21.57
#